data_AF-A0A820EWX7-F1
#
_entry.id   AF-A0A820EWX7-F1
#
_cell.length_a   1.000
_cell.length_b   1.000
_cell.length_c   1.000
_cell.angle_alpha   90.00
_cell.angle_beta   90.00
_cell.angle_gamma   90.00
#
_symmetry.space_group_name_H-M   'P 1'
#
loop_
_entity.id
_entity.type
_entity.pdbx_description
1 polymer ?
#
loop_
_entity_poly.entity_id
_entity_poly.type
_entity_poly.pdbx_seq_one_letter_code
_entity_poly.pdbx_strand_id
1 'polypeptide(L)'
;MAATRAAEPLERGQDRREEDRARHAASRAAEDSEDTRTRLDGQRARQAASRAAEGSEDTRTRLDGQRARQAASRAAESPERRQDRREEDRARHAASRVAEDPIQRRTRSEDQRRRQAASRATQWIFMEGEAFRYDPANNYGSHPQLCIGQMSDVCPYCNALKWHAETRGMCCSGGKEKRLNRSIFWITLENTIPAFK
;
A
#
# COMPACT_ATOMS: atom_id res chain seq x y z
N MET A 1 41.21 18.61 -38.87
CA MET A 1 40.54 17.46 -38.22
C MET A 1 39.07 17.72 -37.88
N ALA A 2 38.71 18.78 -37.15
CA ALA A 2 37.29 19.06 -36.84
C ALA A 2 36.50 19.61 -38.05
N ALA A 3 37.06 20.59 -38.78
CA ALA A 3 36.45 21.16 -39.98
C ALA A 3 36.27 20.13 -41.12
N THR A 4 37.17 19.14 -41.22
CA THR A 4 37.12 18.08 -42.23
C THR A 4 36.05 17.03 -41.94
N ARG A 5 35.61 16.87 -40.68
CA ARG A 5 34.51 15.96 -40.29
C ARG A 5 33.14 16.60 -40.46
N ALA A 6 33.05 17.92 -40.32
CA ALA A 6 31.80 18.67 -40.48
C ALA A 6 31.37 18.81 -41.95
N ALA A 7 32.35 18.86 -42.86
CA ALA A 7 32.13 18.94 -44.32
C ALA A 7 32.08 17.58 -45.02
N GLU A 8 31.98 16.48 -44.25
CA GLU A 8 32.10 15.14 -44.79
C GLU A 8 30.76 14.60 -45.31
N PRO A 9 30.74 13.92 -46.47
CA PRO A 9 29.54 13.26 -46.97
C PRO A 9 29.02 12.21 -45.98
N LEU A 10 27.68 12.06 -45.92
CA LEU A 10 27.02 11.16 -44.98
C LEU A 10 27.52 9.71 -45.07
N GLU A 11 27.71 9.20 -46.29
CA GLU A 11 28.16 7.82 -46.55
C GLU A 11 29.59 7.60 -46.02
N ARG A 12 30.52 8.50 -46.33
CA ARG A 12 31.88 8.48 -45.78
C ARG A 12 31.89 8.64 -44.25
N GLY A 13 30.89 9.36 -43.73
CA GLY A 13 30.52 9.42 -42.32
C GLY A 13 30.14 8.08 -41.70
N GLN A 14 29.29 7.33 -42.41
CA GLN A 14 28.79 6.03 -42.01
C GLN A 14 29.89 4.98 -42.07
N ASP A 15 30.61 4.86 -43.19
CA ASP A 15 31.69 3.91 -43.39
C ASP A 15 32.74 4.00 -42.30
N ARG A 16 33.18 5.23 -41.96
CA ARG A 16 34.15 5.43 -40.89
C ARG A 16 33.62 5.00 -39.53
N ARG A 17 32.34 5.29 -39.22
CA ARG A 17 31.73 4.86 -37.95
C ARG A 17 31.58 3.35 -37.88
N GLU A 18 31.32 2.69 -39.00
CA GLU A 18 31.30 1.23 -39.11
C GLU A 18 32.69 0.65 -38.90
N GLU A 19 33.71 1.23 -39.52
CA GLU A 19 35.10 0.84 -39.33
C GLU A 19 35.54 1.05 -37.88
N ASP A 20 35.23 2.20 -37.28
CA ASP A 20 35.48 2.50 -35.86
C ASP A 20 34.81 1.44 -34.96
N ARG A 21 33.56 1.08 -35.25
CA ARG A 21 32.82 0.04 -34.51
C ARG A 21 33.48 -1.33 -34.66
N ALA A 22 33.89 -1.70 -35.86
CA ALA A 22 34.57 -2.97 -36.13
C ALA A 22 35.91 -3.05 -35.39
N ARG A 23 36.70 -1.97 -35.41
CA ARG A 23 37.98 -1.90 -34.68
C ARG A 23 37.77 -2.00 -33.16
N HIS A 24 36.76 -1.31 -32.62
CA HIS A 24 36.42 -1.45 -31.19
C HIS A 24 35.91 -2.85 -30.83
N ALA A 25 35.14 -3.49 -31.70
CA ALA A 25 34.67 -4.86 -31.48
C ALA A 25 35.82 -5.87 -31.50
N ALA A 26 36.72 -5.76 -32.47
CA ALA A 26 37.92 -6.59 -32.56
C ALA A 26 38.84 -6.39 -31.35
N SER A 27 39.06 -5.14 -30.93
CA SER A 27 39.83 -4.83 -29.72
C SER A 27 39.19 -5.46 -28.47
N ARG A 28 37.86 -5.38 -28.31
CA ARG A 28 37.15 -6.02 -27.19
C ARG A 28 37.23 -7.55 -27.22
N ALA A 29 37.20 -8.15 -28.41
CA ALA A 29 37.30 -9.60 -28.56
C ALA A 29 38.70 -10.13 -28.25
N ALA A 30 39.73 -9.28 -28.38
CA ALA A 30 41.11 -9.62 -28.06
C ALA A 30 41.50 -9.30 -26.59
N GLU A 31 40.60 -8.67 -25.81
CA GLU A 31 40.85 -8.40 -24.39
C GLU A 31 41.02 -9.70 -23.60
N ASP A 32 42.04 -9.76 -22.75
CA ASP A 32 42.11 -10.80 -21.73
C ASP A 32 41.21 -10.47 -20.53
N SER A 33 41.20 -11.36 -19.53
CA SER A 33 40.37 -11.18 -18.33
C SER A 33 40.74 -9.97 -17.48
N GLU A 34 42.03 -9.60 -17.44
CA GLU A 34 42.53 -8.50 -16.62
C GLU A 34 42.25 -7.16 -17.30
N ASP A 35 42.48 -7.07 -18.60
CA ASP A 35 42.11 -5.93 -19.44
C ASP A 35 40.59 -5.69 -19.41
N THR A 36 39.81 -6.76 -19.55
CA THR A 36 38.35 -6.71 -19.44
C THR A 36 37.92 -6.14 -18.10
N ARG A 37 38.53 -6.62 -17.00
CA ARG A 37 38.23 -6.16 -15.65
C ARG A 37 38.57 -4.68 -15.50
N THR A 38 39.77 -4.28 -15.89
CA THR A 38 40.26 -2.90 -15.80
C THR A 38 39.37 -1.94 -16.60
N ARG A 39 38.98 -2.31 -17.83
CA ARG A 39 38.05 -1.50 -18.63
C ARG A 39 36.69 -1.37 -17.95
N LEU A 40 36.14 -2.45 -17.42
CA LEU A 40 34.84 -2.43 -16.73
C LEU A 40 34.89 -1.63 -15.42
N ASP A 41 35.99 -1.72 -14.66
CA ASP A 41 36.23 -0.91 -13.47
C ASP A 41 36.31 0.58 -13.81
N GLY A 42 37.07 0.94 -14.85
CA GLY A 42 37.13 2.31 -15.34
C GLY A 42 35.78 2.82 -15.87
N GLN A 43 34.95 1.95 -16.44
CA GLN A 43 33.59 2.30 -16.86
C GLN A 43 32.67 2.54 -15.66
N ARG A 44 32.72 1.67 -14.64
CA ARG A 44 31.98 1.82 -13.38
C ARG A 44 32.34 3.12 -12.67
N ALA A 45 33.64 3.42 -12.55
CA ALA A 45 34.13 4.63 -11.91
C ALA A 45 33.65 5.90 -12.63
N ARG A 46 33.75 5.94 -13.97
CA ARG A 46 33.23 7.07 -14.77
C ARG A 46 31.73 7.24 -14.63
N GLN A 47 30.98 6.13 -14.64
CA GLN A 47 29.53 6.19 -14.44
C GLN A 47 29.18 6.68 -13.03
N ALA A 48 29.85 6.20 -12.00
CA ALA A 48 29.64 6.65 -10.62
C ALA A 48 29.95 8.14 -10.46
N ALA A 49 31.06 8.62 -11.02
CA ALA A 49 31.41 10.03 -11.02
C ALA A 49 30.36 10.89 -11.76
N SER A 50 29.89 10.43 -12.92
CA SER A 50 28.79 11.09 -13.65
C SER A 50 27.51 11.15 -12.80
N ARG A 51 27.11 10.06 -12.12
CA ARG A 51 25.95 10.03 -11.23
C ARG A 51 26.10 10.96 -10.03
N ALA A 52 27.31 11.08 -9.47
CA ALA A 52 27.58 11.97 -8.34
C ALA A 52 27.51 13.45 -8.74
N ALA A 53 27.82 13.76 -10.00
CA ALA A 53 27.74 15.12 -10.55
C ALA A 53 26.36 15.48 -11.13
N GLU A 54 25.41 14.53 -11.21
CA GLU A 54 24.07 14.78 -11.75
C GLU A 54 23.29 15.77 -10.89
N GLY A 55 22.66 16.76 -11.54
CA GLY A 55 21.70 17.64 -10.89
C GLY A 55 20.40 16.92 -10.52
N SER A 56 19.54 17.59 -9.75
CA SER A 56 18.25 17.04 -9.32
C SER A 56 17.29 16.76 -10.49
N GLU A 57 17.23 17.67 -11.48
CA GLU A 57 16.39 17.53 -12.68
C GLU A 57 16.88 16.39 -13.59
N ASP A 58 18.19 16.31 -13.81
CA ASP A 58 18.79 15.22 -14.60
C ASP A 58 18.58 13.86 -13.91
N THR A 59 18.74 13.82 -12.59
CA THR A 59 18.46 12.63 -11.77
C THR A 59 17.00 12.21 -11.93
N ARG A 60 16.06 13.15 -11.86
CA ARG A 60 14.64 12.88 -12.04
C ARG A 60 14.35 12.33 -13.43
N THR A 61 14.81 13.02 -14.46
CA THR A 61 14.64 12.63 -15.87
C THR A 61 15.17 11.22 -16.14
N ARG A 62 16.36 10.92 -15.60
CA ARG A 62 16.93 9.57 -15.70
C ARG A 62 16.08 8.52 -15.00
N LEU A 63 15.64 8.78 -13.77
CA LEU A 63 14.83 7.83 -13.00
C LEU A 63 13.47 7.61 -13.66
N ASP A 64 12.87 8.66 -14.24
CA ASP A 64 11.63 8.58 -15.03
C ASP A 64 11.84 7.72 -16.28
N GLY A 65 12.93 7.95 -17.03
CA GLY A 65 13.29 7.12 -18.18
C GLY A 65 13.52 5.65 -17.80
N GLN A 66 14.16 5.38 -16.65
CA GLN A 66 14.36 4.03 -16.15
C GLN A 66 13.04 3.35 -15.78
N ARG A 67 12.13 4.06 -15.10
CA ARG A 67 10.78 3.58 -14.77
C ARG A 67 10.00 3.25 -16.03
N ALA A 68 10.01 4.12 -17.03
CA ALA A 68 9.29 3.93 -18.29
C ALA A 68 9.81 2.70 -19.06
N ARG A 69 11.13 2.53 -19.18
CA ARG A 69 11.74 1.34 -19.81
C ARG A 69 11.39 0.06 -19.07
N GLN A 70 11.42 0.08 -17.74
CA GLN A 70 11.05 -1.09 -16.94
C GLN A 70 9.56 -1.42 -17.09
N ALA A 71 8.68 -0.42 -17.11
CA ALA A 71 7.25 -0.62 -17.34
C ALA A 71 6.98 -1.22 -18.72
N ALA A 72 7.62 -0.68 -19.77
CA ALA A 72 7.51 -1.22 -21.13
C ALA A 72 8.01 -2.67 -21.21
N SER A 73 9.16 -2.98 -20.60
CA SER A 73 9.70 -4.34 -20.54
C SER A 73 8.75 -5.30 -19.81
N ARG A 74 8.11 -4.89 -18.71
CA ARG A 74 7.11 -5.69 -17.99
C ARG A 74 5.82 -5.88 -18.78
N ALA A 75 5.41 -4.89 -19.56
CA ALA A 75 4.22 -4.98 -20.41
C ALA A 75 4.42 -5.96 -21.58
N ALA A 76 5.62 -6.01 -22.14
CA ALA A 76 6.00 -6.93 -23.23
C ALA A 76 6.43 -8.33 -22.73
N GLU A 77 6.39 -8.59 -21.42
CA GLU A 77 6.84 -9.84 -20.80
C GLU A 77 5.89 -11.01 -21.12
N SER A 78 6.44 -12.15 -21.55
CA SER A 78 5.68 -13.38 -21.75
C SER A 78 5.13 -13.93 -20.43
N PRO A 79 4.06 -14.76 -20.45
CA PRO A 79 3.51 -15.36 -19.24
C PRO A 79 4.55 -16.18 -18.44
N GLU A 80 5.42 -16.93 -19.11
CA GLU A 80 6.44 -17.78 -18.49
C GLU A 80 7.50 -16.90 -17.81
N ARG A 81 8.04 -15.90 -18.52
CA ARG A 81 8.99 -14.95 -17.95
C ARG A 81 8.41 -14.21 -16.73
N ARG A 82 7.12 -13.87 -16.79
CA ARG A 82 6.40 -13.25 -15.68
C ARG A 82 6.27 -14.19 -14.49
N GLN A 83 6.06 -15.48 -14.71
CA GLN A 83 6.02 -16.48 -13.65
C GLN A 83 7.39 -16.63 -12.99
N ASP A 84 8.44 -16.85 -13.78
CA ASP A 84 9.82 -16.99 -13.28
C ASP A 84 10.21 -15.78 -12.43
N ARG A 85 9.95 -14.56 -12.92
CA ARG A 85 10.23 -13.32 -12.19
C ARG A 85 9.47 -13.26 -10.86
N ARG A 86 8.20 -13.66 -10.83
CA ARG A 86 7.39 -13.67 -9.60
C ARG A 86 7.88 -14.70 -8.59
N GLU A 87 8.32 -15.86 -9.06
CA GLU A 87 8.92 -16.90 -8.22
C GLU A 87 10.25 -16.43 -7.63
N GLU A 88 11.10 -15.81 -8.46
CA GLU A 88 12.36 -15.23 -8.03
C GLU A 88 12.15 -14.07 -7.03
N ASP A 89 11.19 -13.17 -7.29
CA ASP A 89 10.78 -12.12 -6.36
C ASP A 89 10.32 -12.71 -5.02
N ARG A 90 9.51 -13.77 -5.04
CA ARG A 90 9.04 -14.45 -3.82
C ARG A 90 10.20 -15.08 -3.04
N ALA A 91 11.13 -15.75 -3.74
CA ALA A 91 12.30 -16.36 -3.14
C ALA A 91 13.22 -15.30 -2.50
N ARG A 92 13.49 -14.19 -3.20
CA ARG A 92 14.25 -13.05 -2.66
C ARG A 92 13.61 -12.47 -1.40
N HIS A 93 12.29 -12.25 -1.41
CA HIS A 93 11.58 -11.75 -0.23
C HIS A 93 11.60 -12.74 0.94
N ALA A 94 11.49 -14.04 0.67
CA ALA A 94 11.61 -15.07 1.71
C ALA A 94 13.02 -15.09 2.31
N ALA A 95 14.07 -15.08 1.48
CA ALA A 95 15.45 -15.03 1.93
C ALA A 95 15.73 -13.77 2.75
N SER A 96 15.26 -12.61 2.30
CA SER A 96 15.38 -11.35 3.06
C SER A 96 14.72 -11.44 4.44
N ARG A 97 13.55 -12.08 4.56
CA ARG A 97 12.85 -12.26 5.85
C ARG A 97 13.57 -13.21 6.80
N VAL A 98 14.25 -14.22 6.26
CA VAL A 98 15.06 -15.15 7.05
C VAL A 98 16.32 -14.43 7.57
N ALA A 99 16.91 -13.56 6.76
CA ALA A 99 18.08 -12.76 7.13
C ALA A 99 17.77 -11.55 8.04
N GLU A 100 16.50 -11.24 8.33
CA GLU A 100 16.11 -10.14 9.21
C GLU A 100 16.62 -10.35 10.64
N ASP A 101 17.38 -9.38 11.13
CA ASP A 101 17.72 -9.21 12.54
C ASP A 101 16.46 -8.94 13.39
N PRO A 102 16.44 -9.27 14.70
CA PRO A 102 15.29 -9.00 15.57
C PRO A 102 14.77 -7.56 15.53
N ILE A 103 15.64 -6.54 15.40
CA ILE A 103 15.22 -5.13 15.32
C ILE A 103 14.43 -4.90 14.03
N GLN A 104 14.97 -5.33 12.88
CA GLN A 104 14.33 -5.21 11.57
C GLN A 104 12.97 -5.92 11.54
N ARG A 105 12.92 -7.13 12.10
CA ARG A 105 11.69 -7.93 12.23
C ARG A 105 10.63 -7.21 13.06
N ARG A 106 11.02 -6.58 14.16
CA ARG A 106 10.13 -5.80 15.02
C ARG A 106 9.58 -4.59 14.28
N THR A 107 10.43 -3.77 13.66
CA THR A 107 10.01 -2.58 12.89
C THR A 107 9.04 -2.96 11.78
N ARG A 108 9.34 -4.01 11.00
CA ARG A 108 8.44 -4.52 9.94
C ARG A 108 7.08 -4.93 10.50
N SER A 109 7.06 -5.59 11.65
CA SER A 109 5.82 -6.05 12.30
C SER A 109 4.99 -4.88 12.83
N GLU A 110 5.63 -3.87 13.43
CA GLU A 110 4.97 -2.64 13.88
C GLU A 110 4.40 -1.84 12.70
N ASP A 111 5.17 -1.68 11.61
CA ASP A 111 4.70 -1.05 10.37
C ASP A 111 3.50 -1.80 9.76
N GLN A 112 3.53 -3.13 9.78
CA GLN A 112 2.42 -3.95 9.30
C GLN A 112 1.15 -3.72 10.15
N ARG A 113 1.29 -3.68 11.49
CA ARG A 113 0.18 -3.36 12.40
C ARG A 113 -0.36 -1.94 12.14
N ARG A 114 0.53 -0.95 11.97
CA ARG A 114 0.14 0.45 11.67
C ARG A 114 -0.66 0.54 10.37
N ARG A 115 -0.21 -0.13 9.30
CA ARG A 115 -0.93 -0.16 8.02
C ARG A 115 -2.29 -0.84 8.13
N GLN A 116 -2.37 -1.96 8.85
CA GLN A 116 -3.64 -2.66 9.09
C GLN A 116 -4.61 -1.80 9.93
N ALA A 117 -4.11 -1.14 10.97
CA ALA A 117 -4.90 -0.23 11.80
C ALA A 117 -5.40 0.96 10.97
N ALA A 118 -4.53 1.60 10.18
CA ALA A 118 -4.91 2.68 9.29
C ALA A 118 -5.97 2.25 8.27
N SER A 119 -5.80 1.09 7.62
CA SER A 119 -6.79 0.56 6.68
C SER A 119 -8.16 0.30 7.32
N ARG A 120 -8.19 -0.20 8.57
CA ARG A 120 -9.43 -0.38 9.32
C ARG A 120 -10.04 0.96 9.74
N ALA A 121 -9.21 1.92 10.16
CA ALA A 121 -9.66 3.23 10.59
C ALA A 121 -10.23 4.05 9.43
N THR A 122 -9.62 4.03 8.24
CA THR A 122 -10.15 4.69 7.04
C THR A 122 -11.58 4.22 6.69
N GLN A 123 -11.92 2.97 7.01
CA GLN A 123 -13.27 2.46 6.83
C GLN A 123 -14.30 3.10 7.77
N TRP A 124 -13.90 3.48 8.99
CA TRP A 124 -14.82 4.01 10.01
C TRP A 124 -14.82 5.55 10.10
N ILE A 125 -13.69 6.20 9.82
CA ILE A 125 -13.52 7.67 9.95
C ILE A 125 -14.49 8.46 9.06
N PHE A 126 -14.88 7.92 7.89
CA PHE A 126 -15.82 8.63 6.99
C PHE A 126 -17.23 8.82 7.59
N MET A 127 -17.58 8.06 8.64
CA MET A 127 -18.91 8.11 9.27
C MET A 127 -18.91 8.80 10.63
N GLU A 128 -17.75 9.28 11.12
CA GLU A 128 -17.66 9.97 12.41
C GLU A 128 -18.41 11.30 12.34
N GLY A 129 -19.52 11.41 13.08
CA GLY A 129 -20.36 12.62 13.11
C GLY A 129 -21.49 12.67 12.08
N GLU A 130 -21.51 11.77 11.09
CA GLU A 130 -22.59 11.73 10.07
C GLU A 130 -23.95 11.40 10.68
N ALA A 131 -23.99 10.66 11.80
CA ALA A 131 -25.24 10.39 12.54
C ALA A 131 -25.91 11.67 13.10
N PHE A 132 -25.16 12.74 13.36
CA PHE A 132 -25.69 14.01 13.89
C PHE A 132 -26.09 14.99 12.80
N ARG A 133 -25.69 14.74 11.55
CA ARG A 133 -26.02 15.56 10.37
C ARG A 133 -27.00 14.80 9.48
N TYR A 134 -28.23 14.65 9.95
CA TYR A 134 -29.28 14.04 9.14
C TYR A 134 -29.59 14.91 7.92
N ASP A 135 -29.13 14.48 6.76
CA ASP A 135 -29.54 14.99 5.45
C ASP A 135 -30.61 14.06 4.83
N PRO A 136 -31.88 14.49 4.69
CA PRO A 136 -32.95 13.69 4.10
C PRO A 136 -32.71 13.29 2.63
N ALA A 137 -31.81 13.97 1.91
CA ALA A 137 -31.49 13.65 0.52
C ALA A 137 -30.59 12.40 0.38
N ASN A 138 -29.94 11.97 1.47
CA ASN A 138 -29.07 10.80 1.47
C ASN A 138 -29.85 9.50 1.69
N ASN A 139 -29.60 8.51 0.84
CA ASN A 139 -30.15 7.17 1.00
C ASN A 139 -29.31 6.31 1.98
N TYR A 140 -29.47 6.59 3.28
CA TYR A 140 -28.78 5.87 4.36
C TYR A 140 -29.03 4.35 4.34
N GLY A 141 -30.23 3.90 3.94
CA GLY A 141 -30.57 2.47 3.89
C GLY A 141 -29.77 1.66 2.86
N SER A 142 -29.14 2.33 1.89
CA SER A 142 -28.30 1.70 0.86
C SER A 142 -26.80 1.80 1.13
N HIS A 143 -26.38 2.45 2.22
CA HIS A 143 -24.97 2.70 2.46
C HIS A 143 -24.25 1.38 2.82
N PRO A 144 -23.16 0.99 2.12
CA PRO A 144 -22.49 -0.30 2.31
C PRO A 144 -22.00 -0.58 3.74
N GLN A 145 -21.83 0.47 4.54
CA GLN A 145 -21.34 0.39 5.92
C GLN A 145 -22.44 0.66 6.97
N LEU A 146 -23.68 0.97 6.55
CA LEU A 146 -24.80 1.27 7.46
C LEU A 146 -25.85 0.15 7.40
N CYS A 147 -25.71 -0.85 8.27
CA CYS A 147 -26.70 -1.92 8.40
C CYS A 147 -27.51 -1.72 9.70
N ILE A 148 -28.54 -0.88 9.65
CA ILE A 148 -29.48 -0.67 10.78
C ILE A 148 -30.41 -1.90 10.94
N GLY A 149 -30.58 -2.70 9.88
CA GLY A 149 -31.48 -3.84 9.83
C GLY A 149 -32.95 -3.44 9.59
N GLN A 150 -33.83 -4.43 9.42
CA GLN A 150 -35.26 -4.19 9.25
C GLN A 150 -35.99 -4.06 10.60
N MET A 151 -37.00 -3.19 10.66
CA MET A 151 -37.93 -3.07 11.79
C MET A 151 -38.88 -4.27 11.81
N SER A 152 -38.39 -5.40 12.32
CA SER A 152 -39.08 -6.70 12.29
C SER A 152 -39.55 -7.16 13.67
N ASP A 153 -39.02 -6.58 14.74
CA ASP A 153 -39.45 -6.90 16.09
C ASP A 153 -40.72 -6.11 16.43
N VAL A 154 -41.68 -6.75 17.08
CA VAL A 154 -42.87 -6.06 17.61
C VAL A 154 -42.60 -5.65 19.06
N CYS A 155 -42.77 -4.36 19.38
CA CYS A 155 -42.63 -3.87 20.73
C CYS A 155 -43.74 -4.44 21.64
N PRO A 156 -43.40 -5.10 22.76
CA PRO A 156 -44.39 -5.66 23.68
C PRO A 156 -45.31 -4.63 24.36
N TYR A 157 -44.92 -3.34 24.33
CA TYR A 157 -45.59 -2.28 25.09
C TYR A 157 -46.56 -1.45 24.26
N CYS A 158 -46.22 -1.18 23.00
CA CYS A 158 -47.01 -0.33 22.09
C CYS A 158 -47.41 -1.02 20.79
N ASN A 159 -47.00 -2.27 20.56
CA ASN A 159 -47.20 -3.02 19.33
C ASN A 159 -46.63 -2.35 18.05
N ALA A 160 -45.80 -1.32 18.18
CA ALA A 160 -45.08 -0.75 17.05
C ALA A 160 -43.96 -1.70 16.60
N LEU A 161 -43.63 -1.66 15.31
CA LEU A 161 -42.41 -2.30 14.80
C LEU A 161 -41.19 -1.54 15.34
N LYS A 162 -40.15 -2.28 15.69
CA LYS A 162 -38.90 -1.78 16.28
C LYS A 162 -37.70 -2.48 15.66
N TRP A 163 -36.52 -1.88 15.77
CA TRP A 163 -35.28 -2.57 15.42
C TRP A 163 -34.88 -3.58 16.49
N HIS A 164 -34.10 -4.58 16.09
CA HIS A 164 -33.67 -5.65 16.99
C HIS A 164 -32.87 -5.12 18.20
N ALA A 165 -31.91 -4.25 17.92
CA ALA A 165 -31.06 -3.61 18.92
C ALA A 165 -31.62 -2.28 19.46
N GLU A 166 -32.89 -1.97 19.21
CA GLU A 166 -33.50 -0.73 19.71
C GLU A 166 -33.70 -0.78 21.23
N THR A 167 -33.23 0.26 21.93
CA THR A 167 -33.43 0.41 23.38
C THR A 167 -34.91 0.43 23.73
N ARG A 168 -35.29 -0.25 24.81
CA ARG A 168 -36.68 -0.27 25.29
C ARG A 168 -37.19 1.16 25.48
N GLY A 169 -38.42 1.42 25.03
CA GLY A 169 -39.07 2.73 25.19
C GLY A 169 -38.88 3.72 24.04
N MET A 170 -37.93 3.50 23.12
CA MET A 170 -37.69 4.40 21.96
C MET A 170 -38.86 4.43 20.96
N CYS A 171 -39.41 3.27 20.58
CA CYS A 171 -40.61 3.16 19.71
C CYS A 171 -41.94 3.50 20.40
N CYS A 172 -41.95 3.73 21.71
CA CYS A 172 -43.17 4.07 22.44
C CYS A 172 -43.37 5.59 22.42
N SER A 173 -44.01 6.10 21.35
CA SER A 173 -44.45 7.50 21.25
C SER A 173 -45.26 7.91 22.49
N GLY A 174 -44.59 8.53 23.47
CA GLY A 174 -45.20 8.97 24.74
C GLY A 174 -44.57 8.46 26.04
N GLY A 175 -43.40 7.80 26.02
CA GLY A 175 -42.64 7.51 27.25
C GLY A 175 -43.36 6.61 28.27
N LYS A 176 -44.34 5.80 27.83
CA LYS A 176 -45.09 4.89 28.69
C LYS A 176 -44.30 3.62 28.95
N GLU A 177 -43.20 3.73 29.69
CA GLU A 177 -42.63 2.58 30.36
C GLU A 177 -43.62 2.16 31.46
N LYS A 178 -44.39 1.07 31.23
CA LYS A 178 -45.06 0.40 32.34
C LYS A 178 -43.96 -0.17 33.22
N ARG A 179 -43.53 0.58 34.24
CA ARG A 179 -42.75 0.04 35.35
C ARG A 179 -43.54 -1.16 35.86
N LEU A 180 -43.01 -2.38 35.65
CA LEU A 180 -43.55 -3.55 36.33
C LEU A 180 -43.47 -3.23 37.82
N ASN A 181 -44.65 -3.07 38.41
CA ASN A 181 -44.86 -2.78 39.81
C ASN A 181 -44.38 -4.00 40.61
N ARG A 182 -43.08 -4.07 40.96
CA ARG A 182 -42.59 -4.97 42.00
C ARG A 182 -42.92 -4.35 43.34
N SER A 183 -44.20 -4.41 43.71
CA SER A 183 -44.62 -4.11 45.07
C SER A 183 -44.33 -5.32 45.97
N ILE A 184 -43.26 -5.18 46.75
CA ILE A 184 -43.19 -5.51 48.17
C ILE A 184 -43.46 -6.99 48.57
N PHE A 185 -42.37 -7.71 48.88
CA PHE A 185 -42.39 -8.68 49.97
C PHE A 185 -41.43 -8.15 51.05
N TRP A 186 -42.01 -7.74 52.18
CA TRP A 186 -41.32 -7.35 53.40
C TRP A 186 -40.54 -8.55 53.95
N ILE A 187 -39.22 -8.44 54.10
CA ILE A 187 -38.50 -9.02 55.24
C ILE A 187 -37.45 -7.98 55.66
N THR A 188 -37.82 -7.16 56.64
CA THR A 188 -36.86 -6.53 57.55
C THR A 188 -36.58 -7.54 58.66
N LEU A 189 -35.32 -7.98 58.80
CA LEU A 189 -34.72 -8.23 60.10
C LEU A 189 -33.19 -8.19 59.96
N GLU A 190 -32.59 -7.57 60.97
CA GLU A 190 -31.25 -7.01 61.05
C GLU A 190 -30.12 -8.05 61.12
N ASN A 191 -28.89 -7.52 61.05
CA ASN A 191 -27.58 -8.12 61.34
C ASN A 191 -26.99 -8.93 60.17
N THR A 192 -25.75 -8.70 59.69
CA THR A 192 -24.56 -8.13 60.35
C THR A 192 -23.50 -7.81 59.27
N ILE A 193 -22.78 -6.70 59.45
CA ILE A 193 -21.49 -6.38 58.79
C ILE A 193 -20.42 -7.34 59.38
N PRO A 194 -19.45 -7.88 58.59
CA PRO A 194 -18.12 -7.25 58.40
C PRO A 194 -17.66 -7.26 56.92
N ALA A 195 -17.25 -6.14 56.36
CA ALA A 195 -15.88 -5.56 56.40
C ALA A 195 -14.85 -6.33 55.56
N PHE A 196 -14.42 -5.67 54.47
CA PHE A 196 -13.10 -5.63 53.84
C PHE A 196 -12.22 -6.89 53.81
N LYS A 197 -11.81 -7.27 52.59
CA LYS A 197 -10.41 -7.21 52.17
C LYS A 197 -10.32 -6.61 50.77
#